data_AF-A0A392QM83-F1
#
_entry.id   AF-A0A392QM83-F1
#
_cell.length_a   1.000
_cell.length_b   1.000
_cell.length_c   1.000
_cell.angle_alpha   90.00
_cell.angle_beta   90.00
_cell.angle_gamma   90.00
#
_symmetry.space_group_name_H-M   'P 1'
#
loop_
_entity.id
_entity.type
_entity.pdbx_description
1 polymer ?
#
loop_
_entity_poly.entity_id
_entity_poly.type
_entity_poly.pdbx_seq_one_letter_code
_entity_poly.pdbx_strand_id
1 'polypeptide(L)'
;MEKARKTADKLKEVEKELADLKASSAEEKKKLKDKVTALKAMMAPAEDESEGTRGLATRAELVGKVKKLEWQMVASMNYGWQNAMDQLKIANAETGLNTKGVSRLKKVENGQIVVPEQYRDMELEEEEEDSDEEEFEEENRPDGNKEGHDESNS
;
A
#
# COMPACT_ATOMS: atom_id res chain seq x y z
N MET A 1 -65.41 -37.25 12.43
CA MET A 1 -64.72 -37.81 11.23
C MET A 1 -63.99 -36.73 10.43
N GLU A 2 -64.65 -35.64 10.01
CA GLU A 2 -64.04 -34.63 9.13
C GLU A 2 -62.84 -33.87 9.75
N LYS A 3 -62.90 -33.50 11.04
CA LYS A 3 -61.77 -32.85 11.74
C LYS A 3 -60.51 -33.72 11.76
N ALA A 4 -60.66 -35.02 12.03
CA ALA A 4 -59.56 -35.97 12.08
C ALA A 4 -58.89 -36.15 10.70
N ARG A 5 -59.68 -36.14 9.62
CA ARG A 5 -59.19 -36.18 8.24
C ARG A 5 -58.37 -34.92 7.89
N LYS A 6 -58.89 -33.73 8.20
CA LYS A 6 -58.17 -32.46 7.98
C LYS A 6 -56.84 -32.39 8.74
N THR A 7 -56.77 -32.92 9.97
CA THR A 7 -55.51 -33.00 10.71
C THR A 7 -54.51 -33.98 10.11
N ALA A 8 -54.96 -35.10 9.55
CA ALA A 8 -54.08 -36.06 8.88
C ALA A 8 -53.51 -35.49 7.57
N ASP A 9 -54.32 -34.77 6.79
CA ASP A 9 -53.88 -34.11 5.56
C ASP A 9 -52.82 -33.03 5.86
N LYS A 10 -53.03 -32.21 6.89
CA LYS A 10 -52.05 -31.22 7.35
C LYS A 10 -50.75 -31.85 7.85
N LEU A 11 -50.83 -32.98 8.55
CA LEU A 11 -49.64 -33.66 9.05
C LEU A 11 -48.78 -34.19 7.89
N LYS A 12 -49.42 -34.75 6.86
CA LYS A 12 -48.75 -35.20 5.64
C LYS A 12 -48.10 -34.04 4.86
N GLU A 13 -48.74 -32.87 4.84
CA GLU A 13 -48.18 -31.66 4.23
C GLU A 13 -46.95 -31.16 4.97
N VAL A 14 -47.02 -31.07 6.31
CA VAL A 14 -45.87 -30.69 7.15
C VAL A 14 -44.71 -31.68 7.03
N GLU A 15 -44.99 -32.99 6.93
CA GLU A 15 -43.96 -34.01 6.72
C GLU A 15 -43.24 -33.84 5.37
N LYS A 16 -43.99 -33.50 4.32
CA LYS A 16 -43.42 -33.20 3.00
C LYS A 16 -42.55 -31.94 3.06
N GLU A 17 -43.06 -30.86 3.62
CA GLU A 17 -42.29 -29.62 3.79
C GLU A 17 -41.02 -29.85 4.61
N LEU A 18 -41.08 -30.67 5.66
CA LEU A 18 -39.92 -31.03 6.47
C LEU A 18 -38.88 -31.82 5.67
N ALA A 19 -39.32 -32.73 4.80
CA ALA A 19 -38.43 -33.50 3.93
C ALA A 19 -37.75 -32.59 2.89
N ASP A 20 -38.52 -31.71 2.24
CA ASP A 20 -38.02 -30.75 1.26
C ASP A 20 -37.03 -29.76 1.91
N LEU A 21 -37.34 -29.27 3.11
CA LEU A 21 -36.45 -28.39 3.88
C LEU A 21 -35.14 -29.08 4.26
N LYS A 22 -35.18 -30.35 4.67
CA LYS A 22 -33.97 -31.14 4.96
C LYS A 22 -33.11 -31.35 3.72
N ALA A 23 -33.72 -31.63 2.57
CA ALA A 23 -33.02 -31.78 1.31
C ALA A 23 -32.32 -30.48 0.88
N SER A 24 -33.05 -29.35 0.91
CA SER A 24 -32.50 -28.03 0.62
C SER A 24 -31.35 -27.66 1.56
N SER A 25 -31.52 -27.86 2.87
CA SER A 25 -30.47 -27.60 3.86
C SER A 25 -29.22 -28.46 3.64
N ALA A 26 -29.38 -29.72 3.26
CA ALA A 26 -28.24 -30.60 2.95
C ALA A 26 -27.46 -30.12 1.72
N GLU A 27 -28.16 -29.66 0.68
CA GLU A 27 -27.56 -29.12 -0.54
C GLU A 27 -26.81 -27.80 -0.25
N GLU A 28 -27.41 -26.87 0.47
CA GLU A 28 -26.76 -25.62 0.88
C GLU A 28 -25.52 -25.86 1.73
N LYS A 29 -25.59 -26.82 2.66
CA LYS A 29 -24.44 -27.20 3.49
C LYS A 29 -23.28 -27.75 2.66
N LYS A 30 -23.58 -28.55 1.63
CA LYS A 30 -22.57 -29.03 0.68
C LYS A 30 -21.95 -27.86 -0.09
N LYS A 31 -22.78 -27.00 -0.68
CA LYS A 31 -22.34 -25.81 -1.42
C LYS A 31 -21.47 -24.87 -0.57
N LEU A 32 -21.82 -24.67 0.70
CA LEU A 32 -21.04 -23.85 1.62
C LEU A 32 -19.69 -24.50 1.94
N LYS A 33 -19.66 -25.82 2.14
CA LYS A 33 -18.42 -26.57 2.36
C LYS A 33 -17.47 -26.44 1.16
N ASP A 34 -18.00 -26.58 -0.06
CA ASP A 34 -17.23 -26.45 -1.30
C ASP A 34 -16.64 -25.03 -1.46
N LYS A 35 -17.43 -24.00 -1.15
CA LYS A 35 -16.96 -22.60 -1.12
C LYS A 35 -15.86 -22.37 -0.09
N VAL A 36 -16.00 -22.94 1.11
CA VAL A 36 -14.97 -22.82 2.15
C VAL A 36 -13.67 -23.51 1.72
N THR A 37 -13.75 -24.67 1.08
CA THR A 37 -12.54 -25.35 0.56
C THR A 37 -11.88 -24.55 -0.56
N ALA A 38 -12.65 -23.97 -1.48
CA ALA A 38 -12.12 -23.12 -2.54
C ALA A 38 -11.47 -21.85 -1.98
N LEU A 39 -12.14 -21.18 -1.03
CA LEU A 39 -11.61 -19.98 -0.38
C LEU A 39 -10.30 -20.27 0.36
N LYS A 40 -10.20 -21.40 1.09
CA LYS A 40 -8.96 -21.81 1.74
C LYS A 40 -7.82 -22.05 0.75
N ALA A 41 -8.11 -22.62 -0.42
CA ALA A 41 -7.11 -22.80 -1.47
C ALA A 41 -6.64 -21.45 -2.03
N MET A 42 -7.55 -20.48 -2.20
CA MET A 42 -7.20 -19.13 -2.66
C MET A 42 -6.43 -18.31 -1.62
N MET A 43 -6.62 -18.59 -0.33
CA MET A 43 -5.89 -17.95 0.78
C MET A 43 -4.60 -18.70 1.15
N ALA A 44 -4.22 -19.72 0.39
CA ALA A 44 -2.96 -20.43 0.62
C ALA A 44 -1.78 -19.48 0.32
N PRO A 45 -0.75 -19.46 1.18
CA PRO A 45 0.45 -18.68 0.92
C PRO A 45 1.11 -19.03 -0.41
N ALA A 46 1.63 -18.02 -1.11
CA ALA A 46 2.46 -18.23 -2.29
C ALA A 46 3.88 -18.66 -1.87
N GLU A 47 4.59 -19.39 -2.73
CA GLU A 47 5.96 -19.85 -2.44
C GLU A 47 6.94 -18.68 -2.24
N ASP A 48 6.70 -17.58 -2.92
CA ASP A 48 7.47 -16.33 -2.89
C ASP A 48 6.89 -15.29 -1.92
N GLU A 49 5.94 -15.67 -1.07
CA GLU A 49 5.37 -14.75 -0.09
C GLU A 49 6.41 -14.35 0.96
N SER A 50 6.68 -13.04 1.05
CA SER A 50 7.66 -12.50 2.00
C SER A 50 7.21 -12.71 3.46
N GLU A 51 8.17 -12.86 4.38
CA GLU A 51 7.86 -12.90 5.82
C GLU A 51 7.11 -11.65 6.30
N GLY A 52 7.34 -10.50 5.66
CA GLY A 52 6.69 -9.24 6.00
C GLY A 52 5.23 -9.14 5.57
N THR A 53 4.76 -10.03 4.69
CA THR A 53 3.36 -10.14 4.24
C THR A 53 2.66 -11.37 4.83
N ARG A 54 3.44 -12.29 5.39
CA ARG A 54 2.94 -13.51 6.03
C ARG A 54 2.11 -13.14 7.26
N GLY A 55 0.83 -13.49 7.24
CA GLY A 55 -0.10 -13.25 8.35
C GLY A 55 -0.94 -11.98 8.24
N LEU A 56 -0.88 -11.25 7.13
CA LEU A 56 -1.86 -10.20 6.82
C LEU A 56 -3.20 -10.89 6.46
N ALA A 57 -4.26 -10.54 7.18
CA ALA A 57 -5.56 -11.21 7.05
C ALA A 57 -6.50 -10.46 6.10
N THR A 58 -6.22 -9.17 5.83
CA THR A 58 -7.10 -8.29 5.06
C THR A 58 -6.35 -7.55 3.94
N ARG A 59 -7.09 -7.18 2.90
CA ARG A 59 -6.56 -6.30 1.84
C ARG A 59 -6.09 -4.94 2.38
N ALA A 60 -6.75 -4.42 3.42
CA ALA A 60 -6.37 -3.14 4.02
C ALA A 60 -4.98 -3.21 4.68
N GLU A 61 -4.69 -4.29 5.40
CA GLU A 61 -3.37 -4.54 6.00
C GLU A 61 -2.28 -4.70 4.93
N LEU A 62 -2.57 -5.43 3.84
CA LEU A 62 -1.64 -5.56 2.72
C LEU A 62 -1.31 -4.21 2.08
N VAL A 63 -2.33 -3.42 1.75
CA VAL A 63 -2.14 -2.07 1.18
C VAL A 63 -1.38 -1.16 2.15
N GLY A 64 -1.68 -1.23 3.45
CA GLY A 64 -0.96 -0.48 4.47
C GLY A 64 0.52 -0.87 4.54
N LYS A 65 0.84 -2.17 4.45
CA LYS A 65 2.21 -2.67 4.43
C LYS A 65 2.95 -2.23 3.17
N VAL A 66 2.32 -2.28 1.99
CA VAL A 66 2.89 -1.80 0.72
C VAL A 66 3.25 -0.32 0.82
N LYS A 67 2.32 0.54 1.24
CA LYS A 67 2.59 1.98 1.41
C LYS A 67 3.76 2.26 2.36
N LYS A 68 3.84 1.52 3.46
CA LYS A 68 4.95 1.64 4.41
C LYS A 68 6.29 1.27 3.75
N LEU A 69 6.33 0.16 3.01
CA LEU A 69 7.53 -0.29 2.33
C LEU A 69 7.96 0.68 1.22
N GLU A 70 7.02 1.20 0.44
CA GLU A 70 7.27 2.22 -0.58
C GLU A 70 7.91 3.47 0.04
N TRP A 71 7.34 3.98 1.14
CA TRP A 71 7.90 5.14 1.83
C TRP A 71 9.28 4.85 2.41
N GLN A 72 9.48 3.68 3.02
CA GLN A 72 10.79 3.27 3.56
C GLN A 72 11.84 3.17 2.46
N MET A 73 11.48 2.68 1.26
CA MET A 73 12.37 2.63 0.11
C MET A 73 12.80 4.04 -0.33
N VAL A 74 11.83 4.95 -0.51
CA VAL A 74 12.10 6.35 -0.89
C VAL A 74 12.98 7.04 0.15
N ALA A 75 12.66 6.89 1.44
CA ALA A 75 13.45 7.47 2.53
C ALA A 75 14.90 6.92 2.54
N SER A 76 15.08 5.62 2.30
CA SER A 76 16.41 4.99 2.23
C SER A 76 17.21 5.48 1.03
N MET A 77 16.57 5.66 -0.13
CA MET A 77 17.20 6.22 -1.33
C MET A 77 17.63 7.67 -1.13
N ASN A 78 16.76 8.50 -0.55
CA ASN A 78 17.08 9.90 -0.22
C ASN A 78 18.25 10.00 0.75
N TYR A 79 18.25 9.17 1.80
CA TYR A 79 19.36 9.11 2.74
C TYR A 79 20.68 8.70 2.06
N GLY A 80 20.64 7.61 1.26
CA GLY A 80 21.81 7.13 0.53
C GLY A 80 22.37 8.16 -0.44
N TRP A 81 21.49 8.86 -1.17
CA TRP A 81 21.84 9.95 -2.08
C TRP A 81 22.51 11.11 -1.33
N GLN A 82 21.89 11.61 -0.26
CA GLN A 82 22.43 12.72 0.52
C GLN A 82 23.80 12.39 1.11
N ASN A 83 23.93 11.19 1.68
CA ASN A 83 25.20 10.70 2.19
C ASN A 83 26.28 10.60 1.10
N ALA A 84 25.94 10.11 -0.10
CA ALA A 84 26.86 10.08 -1.24
C ALA A 84 27.27 11.49 -1.68
N MET A 85 26.34 12.44 -1.73
CA MET A 85 26.61 13.85 -2.04
C MET A 85 27.56 14.47 -1.02
N ASP A 86 27.38 14.21 0.28
CA ASP A 86 28.26 14.74 1.31
C ASP A 86 29.66 14.13 1.25
N GLN A 87 29.76 12.83 0.95
CA GLN A 87 31.05 12.18 0.65
C GLN A 87 31.74 12.80 -0.57
N LEU A 88 31.00 13.09 -1.65
CA LEU A 88 31.55 13.72 -2.84
C LEU A 88 32.06 15.14 -2.56
N LYS A 89 31.37 15.92 -1.70
CA LYS A 89 31.84 17.24 -1.28
C LYS A 89 33.16 17.16 -0.52
N ILE A 90 33.32 16.15 0.35
CA ILE A 90 34.58 15.92 1.07
C ILE A 90 35.70 15.50 0.10
N ALA A 91 35.41 14.55 -0.79
CA ALA A 91 36.39 14.06 -1.77
C ALA A 91 36.83 15.13 -2.78
N ASN A 92 35.97 16.10 -3.07
CA ASN A 92 36.23 17.20 -4.01
C ASN A 92 36.36 18.56 -3.29
N ALA A 93 36.86 18.58 -2.05
CA ALA A 93 36.89 19.80 -1.23
C ALA A 93 37.67 20.97 -1.87
N GLU A 94 38.75 20.68 -2.62
CA GLU A 94 39.59 21.72 -3.23
C GLU A 94 39.00 22.31 -4.51
N THR A 95 38.28 21.52 -5.30
CA THR A 95 37.75 21.91 -6.62
C THR A 95 36.26 22.26 -6.56
N GLY A 96 35.55 21.77 -5.53
CA GLY A 96 34.09 21.86 -5.41
C GLY A 96 33.36 20.91 -6.36
N LEU A 97 32.03 20.82 -6.20
CA LEU A 97 31.13 20.14 -7.13
C LEU A 97 30.33 21.17 -7.91
N ASN A 98 30.36 21.09 -9.24
CA ASN A 98 29.46 21.87 -10.08
C ASN A 98 28.14 21.10 -10.25
N THR A 99 27.08 21.61 -9.63
CA THR A 99 25.73 21.03 -9.72
C THR A 99 24.81 21.80 -10.68
N LYS A 100 25.34 22.80 -11.39
CA LYS A 100 24.52 23.62 -12.30
C LYS A 100 23.97 22.74 -13.43
N GLY A 101 22.66 22.76 -13.59
CA GLY A 101 21.94 21.99 -14.62
C GLY A 101 21.70 20.52 -14.27
N VAL A 102 22.02 20.07 -13.05
CA VAL A 102 21.61 18.74 -12.57
C VAL A 102 20.10 18.75 -12.35
N SER A 103 19.41 17.77 -12.92
CA SER A 103 17.96 17.54 -12.75
C SER A 103 17.72 16.03 -12.69
N ARG A 104 16.63 15.63 -12.02
CA ARG A 104 16.19 14.22 -11.94
C ARG A 104 15.87 13.63 -13.31
N LEU A 105 15.45 14.46 -14.26
CA LEU A 105 15.07 14.05 -15.60
C LEU A 105 16.25 14.03 -16.58
N LYS A 106 17.40 14.61 -16.21
CA LYS A 106 18.59 14.69 -17.05
C LYS A 106 19.55 13.53 -16.79
N LYS A 107 20.38 13.19 -17.78
CA LYS A 107 21.45 12.20 -17.66
C LYS A 107 22.74 12.70 -18.28
N VAL A 108 23.84 11.99 -18.03
CA VAL A 108 25.13 12.29 -18.65
C VAL A 108 25.31 11.49 -19.95
N GLU A 109 25.51 12.17 -21.08
CA GLU A 109 25.93 11.59 -22.36
C GLU A 109 27.19 12.29 -22.85
N ASN A 110 28.25 11.54 -23.17
CA ASN A 110 29.53 12.07 -23.65
C ASN A 110 30.11 13.21 -22.78
N GLY A 111 29.90 13.14 -21.46
CA GLY A 111 30.37 14.15 -20.50
C GLY A 111 29.50 15.42 -20.42
N GLN A 112 28.35 15.45 -21.09
CA GLN A 112 27.38 16.54 -21.01
C GLN A 112 26.09 16.09 -20.32
N ILE A 113 25.48 16.99 -19.54
CA ILE A 113 24.16 16.78 -18.96
C ILE A 113 23.12 17.12 -20.04
N VAL A 114 22.29 16.14 -20.41
CA VAL A 114 21.29 16.27 -21.46
C VAL A 114 19.94 15.73 -20.99
N VAL A 115 18.85 16.29 -21.53
CA VAL A 115 17.48 15.76 -21.35
C VAL A 115 17.30 14.59 -22.31
N PRO A 116 17.04 13.36 -21.82
CA PRO A 116 16.66 12.23 -22.66
C PRO A 116 15.36 12.52 -23.43
N GLU A 117 15.23 11.98 -24.64
CA GLU A 117 14.05 12.21 -25.50
C GLU A 117 12.72 11.97 -24.77
N GLN A 118 12.65 10.87 -24.02
CA GLN A 118 11.47 10.44 -23.29
C GLN A 118 11.05 11.35 -22.13
N TYR A 119 11.91 12.29 -21.72
CA TYR A 119 11.65 13.23 -20.64
C TYR A 119 11.56 14.68 -21.12
N ARG A 120 11.58 14.96 -22.43
CA ARG A 120 11.46 16.34 -22.90
C ARG A 120 10.16 16.99 -22.48
N ASP A 121 9.05 16.29 -22.63
CA ASP A 121 7.73 16.83 -22.31
C ASP A 121 7.59 17.06 -20.78
N MET A 122 8.08 16.10 -19.98
CA MET A 122 8.04 16.18 -18.52
C MET A 122 8.99 17.26 -17.96
N GLU A 123 10.14 17.51 -18.60
CA GLU A 123 11.04 18.60 -18.20
C GLU A 123 10.40 19.96 -18.48
N LEU A 124 9.66 20.11 -19.59
CA LEU A 124 8.92 21.33 -19.86
C LEU A 124 7.82 21.56 -18.82
N GLU A 125 7.12 20.51 -18.41
CA GLU A 125 6.14 20.57 -17.32
C GLU A 125 6.80 20.94 -15.97
N GLU A 126 7.91 20.31 -15.58
CA GLU A 126 8.66 20.65 -14.36
C GLU A 126 9.18 22.11 -14.39
N GLU A 127 9.68 22.59 -15.54
CA GLU A 127 10.14 23.98 -15.69
C GLU A 127 8.97 24.99 -15.62
N GLU A 128 7.75 24.63 -16.04
CA GLU A 128 6.56 25.47 -15.89
C GLU A 128 6.01 25.44 -14.44
N GLU A 129 5.97 24.27 -13.79
CA GLU A 129 5.55 24.13 -12.38
C GLU A 129 6.46 24.91 -11.43
N ASP A 130 7.79 24.82 -11.57
CA ASP A 130 8.76 25.59 -10.77
C ASP A 130 8.62 27.11 -11.00
N SER A 131 8.12 27.54 -12.18
CA SER A 131 7.87 28.96 -12.48
C SER A 131 6.57 29.48 -11.85
N ASP A 132 5.63 28.60 -11.51
CA ASP A 132 4.35 28.93 -10.90
C ASP A 132 4.36 28.74 -9.36
N GLU A 133 5.39 28.08 -8.79
CA GLU A 133 5.55 27.79 -7.36
C GLU A 133 6.16 28.95 -6.50
N GLU A 134 6.27 30.18 -7.01
CA GLU A 134 6.67 31.37 -6.22
C GLU A 134 5.61 31.83 -5.17
N GLU A 135 4.58 31.02 -4.87
CA GLU A 135 3.58 31.32 -3.84
C GLU A 135 3.05 30.05 -3.14
N PHE A 136 3.90 29.35 -2.37
CA PHE A 136 3.41 28.38 -1.36
C PHE A 136 3.73 28.87 0.05
N GLU A 137 2.70 29.39 0.73
CA GLU A 137 2.79 29.83 2.12
C GLU A 137 3.18 28.67 3.05
N GLU A 138 4.11 29.00 3.93
CA GLU A 138 4.68 28.15 4.98
C GLU A 138 3.65 27.90 6.10
N GLU A 139 2.59 27.14 5.84
CA GLU A 139 1.63 26.77 6.89
C GLU A 139 1.44 25.26 6.96
N ASN A 140 2.31 24.62 7.76
CA ASN A 140 2.02 23.53 8.70
C ASN A 140 3.27 22.66 8.95
N ARG A 141 4.18 23.16 9.78
CA ARG A 141 5.07 22.29 10.57
C ARG A 141 4.36 21.98 11.89
N PRO A 142 4.09 20.70 12.22
CA PRO A 142 3.57 20.35 13.53
C PRO A 142 4.63 20.66 14.60
N ASP A 143 4.14 21.33 15.62
CA ASP A 143 4.78 21.85 16.83
C ASP A 143 5.92 20.98 17.38
N GLY A 144 7.03 21.63 17.71
CA GLY A 144 8.21 21.01 18.26
C GLY A 144 7.94 20.38 19.62
N ASN A 145 8.24 19.09 19.71
CA ASN A 145 8.51 18.42 20.99
C ASN A 145 9.53 19.24 21.77
N LYS A 146 9.08 19.99 22.77
CA LYS A 146 9.94 20.52 23.84
C LYS A 146 10.29 19.35 24.76
N GLU A 147 11.41 18.69 24.46
CA GLU A 147 12.08 17.82 25.41
C GLU A 147 12.75 18.72 26.46
N GLY A 148 12.06 18.90 27.59
CA GLY A 148 12.55 19.67 28.72
C GLY A 148 13.68 18.92 29.41
N HIS A 149 14.92 19.31 29.12
CA HIS A 149 16.05 19.00 29.96
C HIS A 149 16.07 19.92 31.19
N ASP A 150 16.03 19.25 32.33
CA ASP A 150 16.27 19.68 33.71
C ASP A 150 17.53 20.53 33.88
N GLU A 151 17.38 21.73 34.45
CA GLU A 151 18.32 22.29 35.44
C GLU A 151 17.56 23.22 36.40
N SER A 152 17.21 22.74 37.60
CA SER A 152 16.93 23.61 38.75
C SER A 152 18.00 23.41 39.82
N ASN A 153 18.89 24.39 39.85
CA ASN A 153 19.87 24.64 40.89
C ASN A 153 19.19 25.48 41.99
N SER A 154 18.87 24.88 43.15
CA SER A 154 18.71 25.51 44.48
C SER A 154 18.45 24.46 45.56
#